data_AF-C6HM94-F1
#
_entry.id   AF-C6HM94-F1
#
_cell.length_a   1.000
_cell.length_b   1.000
_cell.length_c   1.000
_cell.angle_alpha   90.00
_cell.angle_beta   90.00
_cell.angle_gamma   90.00
#
_symmetry.space_group_name_H-M   'P 1'
#
loop_
_entity.id
_entity.type
_entity.pdbx_description
1 polymer ?
#
loop_
_entity_poly.entity_id
_entity_poly.type
_entity_poly.pdbx_seq_one_letter_code
_entity_poly.pdbx_strand_id
1 'polypeptide(L)'
;MASTDGADRGNGASGGGPIEAVFWVKDAMTQWRIKGRAFVIGNESCDAGELWSREIFSDGGYTRWTWEKEITANFANLSPTMRGSFKNPSPGTSRSEPPSDPSLKLGLTLDDIHDPVARANFRVVVIVPEEVESVDLTSPENFKRMRWTLTKRIEKNEDSGEAGVATWEATELWP
;
A
#
# COMPACT_ATOMS: atom_id res chain seq x y z
N MET A 1 -29.82 -32.53 0.66
CA MET A 1 -29.46 -31.65 1.79
C MET A 1 -27.98 -31.36 1.65
N ALA A 2 -27.63 -30.23 1.04
CA ALA A 2 -26.25 -29.81 0.84
C ALA A 2 -25.88 -28.85 1.98
N SER A 3 -24.86 -29.22 2.75
CA SER A 3 -24.28 -28.38 3.81
C SER A 3 -23.47 -27.28 3.14
N THR A 4 -23.84 -26.03 3.40
CA THR A 4 -23.15 -24.82 2.94
C THR A 4 -22.29 -24.32 4.08
N ASP A 5 -21.03 -24.76 4.14
CA ASP A 5 -20.02 -24.12 5.00
C ASP A 5 -18.99 -23.43 4.10
N GLY A 6 -19.45 -22.39 3.40
CA GLY A 6 -18.59 -21.33 2.90
C GLY A 6 -18.33 -20.38 4.05
N ALA A 7 -17.34 -20.70 4.88
CA ALA A 7 -16.92 -19.85 5.98
C ALA A 7 -16.53 -18.47 5.42
N ASP A 8 -17.42 -17.52 5.65
CA ASP A 8 -17.23 -16.09 5.49
C ASP A 8 -15.93 -15.68 6.22
N ARG A 9 -14.88 -15.41 5.45
CA ARG A 9 -13.60 -14.86 5.94
C ARG A 9 -13.48 -13.37 5.66
N GLY A 10 -14.60 -12.66 5.53
CA GLY A 10 -14.65 -11.20 5.50
C GLY A 10 -14.86 -10.60 6.89
N ASN A 11 -14.11 -11.03 7.91
CA ASN A 11 -14.30 -10.50 9.27
C ASN A 11 -13.56 -9.16 9.44
N GLY A 12 -14.30 -8.05 9.35
CA GLY A 12 -13.92 -6.72 9.83
C GLY A 12 -13.06 -5.89 8.87
N ALA A 13 -13.69 -4.98 8.12
CA ALA A 13 -13.02 -3.94 7.34
C ALA A 13 -12.34 -2.90 8.28
N SER A 14 -11.26 -3.29 8.94
CA SER A 14 -10.31 -2.37 9.53
C SER A 14 -9.19 -2.18 8.51
N GLY A 15 -9.12 -1.04 7.84
CA GLY A 15 -7.95 -0.68 7.02
C GLY A 15 -6.63 -0.89 7.79
N GLY A 16 -5.51 -1.19 7.13
CA GLY A 16 -4.25 -1.40 7.87
C GLY A 16 -3.91 -2.86 8.20
N GLY A 17 -4.13 -3.78 7.26
CA GLY A 17 -3.66 -5.16 7.41
C GLY A 17 -2.14 -5.26 7.46
N PRO A 18 -1.57 -6.33 8.06
CA PRO A 18 -0.12 -6.51 8.12
C PRO A 18 0.47 -6.68 6.72
N ILE A 19 1.59 -6.03 6.47
CA ILE A 19 2.33 -6.09 5.21
C ILE A 19 3.81 -6.32 5.50
N GLU A 20 4.44 -7.02 4.56
CA GLU A 20 5.88 -7.10 4.46
C GLU A 20 6.31 -6.92 3.00
N ALA A 21 7.16 -5.94 2.75
CA ALA A 21 7.76 -5.70 1.44
C ALA A 21 9.25 -6.03 1.50
N VAL A 22 9.76 -6.74 0.48
CA VAL A 22 11.17 -7.10 0.36
C VAL A 22 11.72 -6.54 -0.94
N PHE A 23 12.80 -5.77 -0.84
CA PHE A 23 13.52 -5.21 -1.97
C PHE A 23 14.91 -5.82 -2.02
N TRP A 24 15.28 -6.37 -3.16
CA TRP A 24 16.65 -6.81 -3.41
C TRP A 24 17.32 -5.85 -4.40
N VAL A 25 18.36 -5.14 -3.94
CA VAL A 25 19.15 -4.23 -4.75
C VAL A 25 20.44 -4.94 -5.15
N LYS A 26 20.38 -5.64 -6.30
CA LYS A 26 21.45 -6.52 -6.78
C LYS A 26 22.82 -5.82 -6.83
N ASP A 27 22.89 -4.63 -7.42
CA ASP A 27 24.16 -3.93 -7.62
C ASP A 27 24.80 -3.46 -6.30
N ALA A 28 23.97 -3.20 -5.29
CA ALA A 28 24.41 -2.88 -3.94
C ALA A 28 24.55 -4.12 -3.04
N MET A 29 24.24 -5.32 -3.56
CA MET A 29 24.17 -6.58 -2.79
C MET A 29 23.40 -6.43 -1.47
N THR A 30 22.37 -5.59 -1.44
CA THR A 30 21.64 -5.22 -0.23
C THR A 30 20.18 -5.62 -0.35
N GLN A 31 19.67 -6.33 0.66
CA GLN A 31 18.25 -6.59 0.85
C GLN A 31 17.66 -5.59 1.83
N TRP A 32 16.50 -5.04 1.52
CA TRP A 32 15.65 -4.28 2.46
C TRP A 32 14.36 -5.03 2.71
N ARG A 33 13.93 -5.09 3.96
CA ARG A 33 12.66 -5.67 4.39
C ARG A 33 11.91 -4.63 5.21
N ILE A 34 10.69 -4.31 4.80
CA ILE A 34 9.83 -3.31 5.45
C ILE A 34 8.58 -4.02 5.93
N LYS A 35 8.35 -4.05 7.24
CA LYS A 35 7.13 -4.58 7.86
C LYS A 35 6.31 -3.46 8.45
N GLY A 36 5.00 -3.62 8.45
CA GLY A 36 4.09 -2.71 9.14
C GLY A 36 2.65 -2.94 8.72
N ARG A 37 1.91 -1.84 8.54
CA ARG A 37 0.50 -1.87 8.12
C ARG A 37 0.30 -1.22 6.76
N ALA A 38 -0.56 -1.82 5.93
CA ALA A 38 -0.93 -1.31 4.61
C ALA A 38 -2.38 -0.82 4.58
N PHE A 39 -2.56 0.39 4.05
CA PHE A 39 -3.83 1.08 3.90
C PHE A 39 -4.12 1.29 2.41
N VAL A 40 -5.31 0.89 1.95
CA VAL A 40 -5.68 0.96 0.54
C VAL A 40 -6.69 2.09 0.36
N ILE A 41 -6.43 3.00 -0.58
CA ILE A 41 -7.18 4.23 -0.78
C ILE A 41 -7.54 4.39 -2.26
N GLY A 42 -8.71 4.95 -2.54
CA GLY A 42 -9.12 5.30 -3.90
C GLY A 42 -10.26 4.46 -4.46
N ASN A 43 -11.03 3.79 -3.60
CA ASN A 43 -12.37 3.36 -3.98
C ASN A 43 -13.34 4.53 -3.76
N GLU A 44 -14.37 4.67 -4.60
CA GLU A 44 -15.43 5.69 -4.40
C GLU A 44 -16.43 5.30 -3.30
N SER A 45 -16.17 4.23 -2.53
CA SER A 45 -17.20 3.55 -1.76
C SER A 45 -17.16 3.89 -0.28
N CYS A 46 -18.35 3.87 0.33
CA CYS A 46 -18.68 3.84 1.76
C CYS A 46 -18.07 2.65 2.54
N ASP A 47 -16.92 2.13 2.13
CA ASP A 47 -16.19 1.07 2.80
C ASP A 47 -15.52 1.64 4.05
N ALA A 48 -15.85 1.07 5.21
CA ALA A 48 -15.35 1.56 6.49
C ALA A 48 -13.82 1.50 6.59
N GLY A 49 -13.19 0.53 5.92
CA GLY A 49 -11.73 0.38 5.91
C GLY A 49 -11.02 1.48 5.10
N GLU A 50 -11.59 1.86 3.96
CA GLU A 50 -11.11 2.97 3.11
C GLU A 50 -11.28 4.31 3.82
N LEU A 51 -12.47 4.57 4.40
CA LEU A 51 -12.75 5.80 5.14
C LEU A 51 -11.82 5.96 6.35
N TRP A 52 -11.61 4.88 7.12
CA TRP A 52 -10.67 4.90 8.22
C TRP A 52 -9.23 5.11 7.76
N SER A 53 -8.84 4.49 6.64
CA SER A 53 -7.53 4.72 6.01
C SER A 53 -7.31 6.19 5.69
N ARG A 54 -8.34 6.88 5.17
CA ARG A 54 -8.24 8.32 4.89
C ARG A 54 -8.14 9.16 6.14
N GLU A 55 -8.91 8.82 7.17
CA GLU A 55 -8.98 9.54 8.44
C GLU A 55 -7.64 9.52 9.18
N ILE A 56 -6.96 8.37 9.24
CA ILE A 56 -5.64 8.22 9.91
C ILE A 56 -4.62 9.26 9.42
N PHE A 57 -4.69 9.61 8.15
CA PHE A 57 -3.74 10.52 7.49
C PHE A 57 -4.37 11.88 7.16
N SER A 58 -5.60 12.13 7.58
CA SER A 58 -6.25 13.43 7.42
C SER A 58 -5.72 14.38 8.47
N ASP A 59 -4.84 15.30 8.07
CA ASP A 59 -4.34 16.33 8.98
C ASP A 59 -5.29 17.54 8.91
N GLY A 60 -6.02 17.79 10.00
CA GLY A 60 -7.17 18.72 10.08
C GLY A 60 -6.87 20.21 9.85
N GLY A 61 -5.72 20.57 9.29
CA GLY A 61 -5.26 21.95 9.08
C GLY A 61 -4.98 22.35 7.63
N TYR A 62 -4.91 21.42 6.66
CA TYR A 62 -4.54 21.76 5.28
C TYR A 62 -5.75 21.85 4.36
N THR A 63 -6.35 23.04 4.28
CA THR A 63 -7.51 23.34 3.40
C THR A 63 -7.28 23.10 1.89
N ARG A 64 -6.02 22.87 1.47
CA ARG A 64 -5.66 22.62 0.06
C ARG A 64 -5.56 21.14 -0.32
N TRP A 65 -5.30 20.25 0.64
CA TRP A 65 -4.98 18.84 0.40
C TRP A 65 -6.21 17.96 0.59
N THR A 66 -6.48 17.07 -0.39
CA THR A 66 -7.52 16.04 -0.26
C THR A 66 -7.01 14.75 -0.88
N TRP A 67 -7.52 13.62 -0.39
CA TRP A 67 -7.19 12.30 -0.93
C TRP A 67 -7.52 12.19 -2.43
N GLU A 68 -8.62 12.77 -2.88
CA GLU A 68 -9.01 12.77 -4.31
C GLU A 68 -7.96 13.44 -5.19
N LYS A 69 -7.39 14.56 -4.72
CA LYS A 69 -6.32 15.25 -5.45
C LYS A 69 -5.07 14.39 -5.52
N GLU A 70 -4.69 13.74 -4.42
CA GLU A 70 -3.50 12.89 -4.35
C GLU A 70 -3.64 11.64 -5.23
N ILE A 71 -4.80 10.96 -5.18
CA ILE A 71 -5.09 9.79 -6.02
C ILE A 71 -5.10 10.18 -7.50
N THR A 72 -5.66 11.35 -7.83
CA THR A 72 -5.67 11.86 -9.21
C THR A 72 -4.26 12.22 -9.69
N ALA A 73 -3.46 12.88 -8.85
CA ALA A 73 -2.08 13.21 -9.17
C ALA A 73 -1.22 11.95 -9.41
N ASN A 74 -1.33 10.95 -8.53
CA ASN A 74 -0.62 9.68 -8.71
C ASN A 74 -1.01 8.98 -10.02
N PHE A 75 -2.29 8.96 -10.37
CA PHE A 75 -2.75 8.38 -11.64
C PHE A 75 -2.28 9.19 -12.86
N ALA A 76 -2.30 10.52 -12.78
CA ALA A 76 -1.84 11.39 -13.86
C ALA A 76 -0.32 11.27 -14.11
N ASN A 77 0.47 10.95 -13.07
CA ASN A 77 1.92 10.74 -13.18
C ASN A 77 2.32 9.43 -13.87
N LEU A 78 1.38 8.51 -14.09
CA LEU A 78 1.65 7.28 -14.83
C LEU A 78 1.83 7.55 -16.33
N SER A 79 2.53 6.66 -17.04
CA SER A 79 2.55 6.73 -18.51
C SER A 79 1.18 6.33 -19.10
N PRO A 80 0.83 6.73 -20.34
CA PRO A 80 -0.42 6.30 -20.98
C PRO A 80 -0.59 4.78 -21.00
N THR A 81 0.48 4.03 -21.23
CA THR A 81 0.48 2.56 -21.19
C THR A 81 0.20 2.01 -19.79
N MET A 82 0.79 2.60 -18.75
CA MET A 82 0.52 2.20 -17.37
C MET A 82 -0.92 2.52 -16.96
N ARG A 83 -1.47 3.68 -17.35
CA ARG A 83 -2.88 3.99 -17.13
C ARG A 83 -3.81 3.00 -17.82
N GLY A 84 -3.51 2.64 -19.07
CA GLY A 84 -4.30 1.65 -19.82
C GLY A 84 -4.30 0.26 -19.18
N SER A 85 -3.27 -0.10 -18.40
CA SER A 85 -3.20 -1.40 -17.71
C SER A 85 -4.32 -1.61 -16.68
N PHE A 86 -4.92 -0.54 -16.15
CA PHE A 86 -6.08 -0.63 -15.25
C PHE A 86 -7.38 -1.03 -15.97
N LYS A 87 -7.35 -1.16 -17.30
CA LYS A 87 -8.41 -1.72 -18.14
C LYS A 87 -8.04 -3.09 -18.70
N ASN A 88 -7.03 -3.75 -18.13
CA ASN A 88 -6.76 -5.15 -18.44
C ASN A 88 -7.89 -6.04 -17.89
N PRO A 89 -8.05 -7.26 -18.45
CA PRO A 89 -8.88 -8.28 -17.82
C PRO A 89 -8.45 -8.53 -16.36
N SER A 90 -9.40 -8.94 -15.52
CA SER A 90 -9.17 -9.13 -14.08
C SER A 90 -7.92 -9.99 -13.82
N PRO A 91 -6.99 -9.54 -12.98
CA PRO A 91 -5.81 -10.32 -12.64
C PRO A 91 -6.18 -11.70 -12.09
N GLY A 92 -5.41 -12.73 -12.45
CA GLY A 92 -5.60 -14.10 -11.97
C GLY A 92 -6.70 -14.91 -12.69
N THR A 93 -7.47 -14.34 -13.62
CA THR A 93 -8.46 -15.10 -14.39
C THR A 93 -7.81 -15.92 -15.50
N SER A 94 -8.46 -17.02 -15.89
CA SER A 94 -7.96 -17.88 -16.98
C SER A 94 -7.89 -17.10 -18.30
N ARG A 95 -6.83 -17.33 -19.08
CA ARG A 95 -6.69 -16.78 -20.44
C ARG A 95 -7.56 -17.48 -21.48
N SER A 96 -8.06 -18.68 -21.17
CA SER A 96 -8.96 -19.42 -22.07
C SER A 96 -10.37 -18.84 -22.10
N GLU A 97 -10.74 -18.06 -21.09
CA GLU A 97 -12.04 -17.42 -20.97
C GLU A 97 -11.94 -15.97 -21.49
N PRO A 98 -12.83 -15.53 -22.38
CA PRO A 98 -12.85 -14.14 -22.79
C PRO A 98 -13.23 -13.25 -21.60
N PRO A 99 -12.72 -12.00 -21.53
CA PRO A 99 -13.14 -11.05 -20.51
C PRO A 99 -14.66 -10.85 -20.56
N SER A 100 -15.30 -10.75 -19.39
CA SER A 100 -16.74 -10.52 -19.27
C SER A 100 -17.17 -9.19 -19.89
N ASP A 101 -16.30 -8.18 -19.84
CA ASP A 101 -16.48 -6.89 -20.49
C ASP A 101 -15.53 -6.77 -21.71
N PRO A 102 -16.06 -6.63 -22.94
CA PRO A 102 -15.25 -6.41 -24.14
C PRO A 102 -14.38 -5.15 -24.10
N SER A 103 -14.66 -4.19 -23.20
CA SER A 103 -13.83 -3.00 -22.99
C SER A 103 -12.50 -3.31 -22.31
N LEU A 104 -12.40 -4.47 -21.63
CA LEU A 104 -11.20 -4.91 -20.94
C LEU A 104 -10.25 -5.66 -21.88
N LYS A 105 -9.10 -5.07 -22.19
CA LYS A 105 -8.13 -5.63 -23.14
C LYS A 105 -6.70 -5.32 -22.72
N LEU A 106 -5.79 -6.22 -23.07
CA LEU A 106 -4.35 -6.00 -22.91
C LEU A 106 -3.83 -4.96 -23.91
N GLY A 107 -2.81 -4.20 -23.49
CA GLY A 107 -2.06 -3.31 -24.38
C GLY A 107 -2.78 -2.00 -24.73
N LEU A 108 -3.84 -1.65 -24.01
CA LEU A 108 -4.48 -0.35 -24.15
C LEU A 108 -3.54 0.76 -23.66
N THR A 109 -3.58 1.89 -24.34
CA THR A 109 -2.99 3.16 -23.88
C THR A 109 -4.09 4.14 -23.56
N LEU A 110 -3.92 4.93 -22.51
CA LEU A 110 -4.95 5.85 -22.03
C LEU A 110 -4.36 7.23 -21.72
N ASP A 111 -4.77 8.24 -22.49
CA ASP A 111 -4.39 9.64 -22.24
C ASP A 111 -5.36 10.35 -21.29
N ASP A 112 -6.61 9.89 -21.23
CA ASP A 112 -7.61 10.44 -20.32
C ASP A 112 -7.33 10.04 -18.86
N ILE A 113 -7.08 11.04 -18.03
CA ILE A 113 -6.82 10.86 -16.59
C ILE A 113 -8.09 10.64 -15.77
N HIS A 114 -9.27 10.80 -16.38
CA HIS A 114 -10.59 10.65 -15.74
C HIS A 114 -11.39 9.47 -16.28
N ASP A 115 -10.79 8.55 -17.03
CA ASP A 115 -11.48 7.35 -17.56
C ASP A 115 -12.14 6.55 -16.41
N PRO A 116 -13.46 6.38 -16.42
CA PRO A 116 -14.19 5.83 -15.27
C PRO A 116 -13.83 4.36 -14.99
N VAL A 117 -13.49 3.57 -16.01
CA VAL A 117 -13.14 2.15 -15.84
C VAL A 117 -11.76 2.02 -15.21
N ALA A 118 -10.78 2.77 -15.72
CA ALA A 118 -9.43 2.75 -15.17
C ALA A 118 -9.41 3.29 -13.73
N ARG A 119 -10.17 4.36 -13.45
CA ARG A 119 -10.29 4.96 -12.12
C ARG A 119 -10.96 4.03 -11.12
N ALA A 120 -11.99 3.30 -11.52
CA ALA A 120 -12.64 2.29 -10.68
C ALA A 120 -11.67 1.18 -10.23
N ASN A 121 -10.62 0.90 -11.01
CA ASN A 121 -9.63 -0.15 -10.72
C ASN A 121 -8.31 0.38 -10.10
N PHE A 122 -8.09 1.70 -10.09
CA PHE A 122 -6.88 2.31 -9.55
C PHE A 122 -6.95 2.46 -8.03
N ARG A 123 -5.91 2.03 -7.32
CA ARG A 123 -5.77 2.21 -5.87
C ARG A 123 -4.39 2.74 -5.53
N VAL A 124 -4.31 3.56 -4.48
CA VAL A 124 -3.07 3.96 -3.82
C VAL A 124 -2.93 3.14 -2.56
N VAL A 125 -1.76 2.51 -2.36
CA VAL A 125 -1.46 1.75 -1.14
C VAL A 125 -0.43 2.51 -0.34
N VAL A 126 -0.79 2.86 0.90
CA VAL A 126 0.11 3.51 1.86
C VAL A 126 0.62 2.46 2.83
N ILE A 127 1.93 2.32 2.94
CA ILE A 127 2.57 1.44 3.92
C ILE A 127 3.08 2.32 5.06
N VAL A 128 2.68 2.00 6.29
CA VAL A 128 3.22 2.60 7.52
C VAL A 128 4.20 1.59 8.12
N PRO A 129 5.52 1.84 8.01
CA PRO A 129 6.53 0.94 8.55
C PRO A 129 6.51 0.94 10.08
N GLU A 130 6.62 -0.24 10.66
CA GLU A 130 6.84 -0.47 12.10
C GLU A 130 8.22 -1.09 12.34
N GLU A 131 8.74 -1.85 11.37
CA GLU A 131 10.09 -2.41 11.38
C GLU A 131 10.68 -2.29 9.97
N VAL A 132 11.93 -1.86 9.89
CA VAL A 132 12.74 -1.84 8.67
C VAL A 132 14.00 -2.65 8.94
N GLU A 133 14.41 -3.51 8.03
CA GLU A 133 15.63 -4.31 8.15
C GLU A 133 16.43 -4.19 6.86
N SER A 134 17.75 -4.08 6.98
CA SER A 134 18.68 -4.16 5.86
C SER A 134 19.68 -5.28 6.07
N VAL A 135 19.94 -6.07 5.04
CA VAL A 135 21.03 -7.05 5.00
C VAL A 135 21.98 -6.64 3.88
N ASP A 136 23.19 -6.25 4.24
CA ASP A 136 24.27 -5.90 3.32
C ASP A 136 25.23 -7.09 3.19
N LEU A 137 25.34 -7.61 1.96
CA LEU A 137 26.14 -8.77 1.60
C LEU A 137 27.41 -8.41 0.81
N THR A 138 27.84 -7.14 0.78
CA THR A 138 29.00 -6.73 -0.03
C THR A 138 30.33 -7.35 0.42
N SER A 139 30.44 -7.68 1.72
CA SER A 139 31.66 -8.24 2.34
C SER A 139 31.38 -9.64 2.91
N PRO A 140 31.79 -10.72 2.23
CA PRO A 140 31.55 -12.11 2.68
C PRO A 140 32.05 -12.42 4.09
N GLU A 141 33.13 -11.76 4.51
CA GLU A 141 33.73 -11.88 5.84
C GLU A 141 33.03 -11.04 6.92
N ASN A 142 32.16 -10.11 6.53
CA ASN A 142 31.51 -9.17 7.44
C ASN A 142 30.16 -8.70 6.89
N PHE A 143 29.22 -9.63 6.76
CA PHE A 143 27.84 -9.29 6.45
C PHE A 143 27.24 -8.43 7.55
N LYS A 144 26.51 -7.38 7.17
CA LYS A 144 25.87 -6.47 8.13
C LYS A 144 24.37 -6.63 8.05
N ARG A 145 23.75 -6.88 9.19
CA ARG A 145 22.29 -6.89 9.31
C ARG A 145 21.88 -5.87 10.35
N MET A 146 21.11 -4.88 9.90
CA MET A 146 20.59 -3.82 10.77
C MET A 146 19.08 -3.87 10.77
N ARG A 147 18.48 -3.78 11.95
CA ARG A 147 17.03 -3.63 12.13
C ARG A 147 16.74 -2.32 12.82
N TRP A 148 15.76 -1.59 12.30
CA TRP A 148 15.15 -0.42 12.90
C TRP A 148 13.72 -0.75 13.30
N THR A 149 13.36 -0.53 14.56
CA THR A 149 11.98 -0.73 15.06
C THR A 149 11.41 0.61 15.51
N LEU A 150 10.20 0.93 15.07
CA LEU A 150 9.48 2.12 15.51
C LEU A 150 9.02 1.92 16.95
N THR A 151 9.48 2.79 17.85
CA THR A 151 9.01 2.80 19.23
C THR A 151 7.53 3.18 19.28
N LYS A 152 6.81 2.62 20.24
CA LYS A 152 5.39 2.95 20.43
C LYS A 152 5.25 4.45 20.61
N ARG A 153 4.33 5.04 19.86
CA ARG A 153 3.95 6.45 20.00
C ARG A 153 3.53 6.67 21.45
N ILE A 154 4.19 7.58 22.15
CA ILE A 154 3.74 8.03 23.47
C ILE A 154 2.34 8.62 23.24
N GLU A 155 1.31 8.11 23.93
CA GLU A 155 -0.03 8.67 23.81
C GLU A 155 0.01 10.16 24.19
N LYS A 156 -0.83 10.98 23.53
CA LYS A 156 -0.95 12.40 23.90
C LYS A 156 -1.19 12.49 25.40
N ASN A 157 -0.29 13.16 26.13
CA ASN A 157 -0.67 13.68 27.43
C ASN A 157 -1.71 14.77 27.16
N GLU A 158 -2.96 14.55 27.57
CA GLU A 158 -4.06 15.50 27.40
C GLU A 158 -3.72 16.89 27.98
N ASP A 159 -2.80 16.93 28.96
CA ASP A 159 -2.36 18.15 29.64
C ASP A 159 -1.24 18.94 28.95
N SER A 160 -0.42 18.34 28.06
CA SER A 160 0.77 19.02 27.50
C SER A 160 0.59 19.55 26.08
N GLY A 161 -0.44 19.10 25.35
CA GLY A 161 -0.65 19.47 23.95
C GLY A 161 0.45 18.99 22.98
N GLU A 162 1.50 18.33 23.47
CA GLU A 162 2.58 17.79 22.66
C GLU A 162 2.15 16.49 21.99
N ALA A 163 2.23 16.46 20.66
CA ALA A 163 2.02 15.23 19.90
C ALA A 163 3.09 14.21 20.29
N GLY A 164 2.67 13.00 20.66
CA GLY A 164 3.58 11.89 20.91
C GLY A 164 4.57 11.69 19.77
N VAL A 165 5.86 11.86 20.08
CA VAL A 165 6.97 11.62 19.15
C VAL A 165 7.30 10.13 19.19
N ALA A 166 7.17 9.45 18.04
CA ALA A 166 7.72 8.11 17.87
C ALA A 166 9.18 8.24 17.40
N THR A 167 10.07 7.42 17.94
CA THR A 167 11.49 7.35 17.55
C THR A 167 11.83 5.97 16.99
N TRP A 168 12.91 5.86 16.22
CA TRP A 168 13.40 4.58 15.70
C TRP A 168 14.56 4.07 16.54
N GLU A 169 14.49 2.82 16.97
CA GLU A 169 15.58 2.12 17.65
C GLU A 169 16.32 1.23 16.65
N ALA A 170 17.65 1.31 16.62
CA ALA A 170 18.50 0.55 15.70
C ALA A 170 19.26 -0.56 16.44
N THR A 171 19.23 -1.77 15.90
CA THR A 171 19.91 -2.95 16.45
C THR A 171 20.66 -3.69 15.35
N GLU A 172 21.95 -3.95 15.57
CA GLU A 172 22.73 -4.84 14.71
C GLU A 172 22.44 -6.30 15.09
N LEU A 173 22.26 -7.15 14.07
CA LEU A 173 21.92 -8.55 14.19
C LEU A 173 22.98 -9.40 13.50
N TRP A 174 23.10 -10.66 13.93
CA TRP A 174 23.83 -11.64 13.14
C TRP A 174 23.11 -11.85 11.79
N PRO A 175 23.87 -12.01 10.69
CA PRO A 175 23.33 -12.21 9.34
C PRO A 175 22.24 -13.29 9.27
#